data_AF-A0A1A8WMF2-F1
#
_entry.id   AF-A0A1A8WMF2-F1
#
_cell.length_a   1.000
_cell.length_b   1.000
_cell.length_c   1.000
_cell.angle_alpha   90.00
_cell.angle_beta   90.00
_cell.angle_gamma   90.00
#
_symmetry.space_group_name_H-M   'P 1'
#
loop_
_entity.id
_entity.type
_entity.pdbx_description
1 polymer ?
#
loop_
_entity_poly.entity_id
_entity_poly.type
_entity_poly.pdbx_seq_one_letter_code
_entity_poly.pdbx_strand_id
1 'polypeptide(L)'
;MSSRFSFFNDFKTYKNYEKGMEMKFSGDKDNTTCDSFSSGVQKFGNENANDICVKFKILYNFIILKKNTSESKSLNDIDFSYLNYWLNTKSRNTTIINGLSVYDFQEKMGHAENEFINDDFYDNLYDIEENVFKNMNLLNYLYDNYGVIFKNISDNTKKEKISCLQYAQEFIDNYKKCIIQCPLDDTNFCKALKHFKKEYDEIFFTEGSITEKCIDQELLKLPTYKDVSTEHKITV
;
A
#
# COMPACT_ATOMS: atom_id res chain seq x y z
N MET A 1 14.62 -9.78 -11.01
CA MET A 1 14.71 -8.46 -10.35
C MET A 1 13.30 -8.00 -10.07
N SER A 2 12.74 -8.43 -8.93
CA SER A 2 11.38 -8.09 -8.54
C SER A 2 11.25 -6.57 -8.40
N SER A 3 10.32 -5.97 -9.14
CA SER A 3 10.03 -4.56 -8.96
C SER A 3 9.30 -4.42 -7.63
N ARG A 4 9.99 -3.88 -6.62
CA ARG A 4 9.49 -3.65 -5.24
C ARG A 4 8.15 -2.90 -5.19
N PHE A 5 7.75 -2.25 -6.29
CA PHE A 5 6.51 -1.49 -6.43
C PHE A 5 5.45 -2.23 -7.27
N SER A 6 5.72 -3.41 -7.82
CA SER A 6 4.79 -4.09 -8.73
C SER A 6 3.47 -4.47 -8.07
N PHE A 7 3.48 -4.72 -6.75
CA PHE A 7 2.27 -5.04 -6.01
C PHE A 7 1.26 -3.89 -6.03
N PHE A 8 1.69 -2.65 -6.33
CA PHE A 8 0.75 -1.54 -6.47
C PHE A 8 -0.22 -1.73 -7.64
N ASN A 9 0.13 -2.52 -8.65
CA ASN A 9 -0.79 -2.87 -9.74
C ASN A 9 -2.00 -3.69 -9.24
N ASP A 10 -1.83 -4.40 -8.13
CA ASP A 10 -2.87 -5.21 -7.49
C ASP A 10 -3.19 -4.67 -6.07
N PHE A 11 -2.93 -3.38 -5.83
CA PHE A 11 -2.93 -2.80 -4.48
C PHE A 11 -4.26 -3.03 -3.75
N LYS A 12 -5.37 -2.75 -4.45
CA LYS A 12 -6.72 -2.93 -3.92
C LYS A 12 -7.00 -4.38 -3.52
N THR A 13 -6.47 -5.34 -4.28
CA THR A 13 -6.58 -6.76 -3.99
C THR A 13 -5.88 -7.09 -2.68
N TYR A 14 -4.63 -6.66 -2.51
CA TYR A 14 -3.88 -6.86 -1.27
C TYR A 14 -4.53 -6.15 -0.05
N LYS A 15 -5.05 -4.93 -0.20
CA LYS A 15 -5.79 -4.26 0.89
C LYS A 15 -7.06 -5.01 1.30
N ASN A 16 -7.74 -5.66 0.36
CA ASN A 16 -8.86 -6.53 0.69
C ASN A 16 -8.42 -7.78 1.47
N TYR A 17 -7.24 -8.33 1.15
CA TYR A 17 -6.65 -9.42 1.94
C TYR A 17 -6.29 -8.98 3.35
N GLU A 18 -5.68 -7.79 3.51
CA GLU A 18 -5.41 -7.18 4.82
C GLU A 18 -6.69 -7.01 5.64
N LYS A 19 -7.77 -6.50 5.03
CA LYS A 19 -9.08 -6.38 5.69
C LYS A 19 -9.64 -7.73 6.11
N GLY A 20 -9.53 -8.74 5.25
CA GLY A 20 -9.96 -10.12 5.57
C GLY A 20 -9.15 -10.71 6.73
N MET A 21 -7.86 -10.44 6.78
CA MET A 21 -6.98 -10.82 7.89
C MET A 21 -7.43 -10.16 9.20
N GLU A 22 -7.66 -8.83 9.22
CA GLU A 22 -8.05 -8.13 10.44
C GLU A 22 -9.41 -8.60 10.99
N MET A 23 -10.37 -8.90 10.09
CA MET A 23 -11.65 -9.51 10.47
C MET A 23 -11.45 -10.87 11.12
N LYS A 24 -10.60 -11.72 10.54
CA LYS A 24 -10.30 -13.05 11.06
C LYS A 24 -9.55 -12.98 12.39
N PHE A 25 -8.58 -12.08 12.53
CA PHE A 25 -7.84 -11.85 13.76
C PHE A 25 -8.75 -11.41 14.92
N SER A 26 -9.79 -10.61 14.65
CA SER A 26 -10.69 -10.04 15.66
C SER A 26 -11.85 -10.95 16.09
N GLY A 27 -12.34 -11.84 15.20
CA GLY A 27 -13.56 -12.61 15.42
C GLY A 27 -13.37 -13.92 16.18
N ASP A 28 -12.29 -14.64 15.89
CA ASP A 28 -11.77 -15.78 16.64
C ASP A 28 -10.43 -16.11 15.96
N LYS A 29 -9.30 -15.96 16.68
CA LYS A 29 -8.00 -16.45 16.17
C LYS A 29 -8.25 -17.91 15.84
N ASP A 30 -8.07 -18.30 14.57
CA ASP A 30 -8.47 -19.61 14.02
C ASP A 30 -7.56 -20.75 14.55
N ASN A 31 -7.37 -20.78 15.86
CA ASN A 31 -6.26 -21.37 16.62
C ASN A 31 -4.87 -21.02 16.08
N THR A 32 -4.73 -19.95 15.28
CA THR A 32 -3.42 -19.52 14.76
C THR A 32 -2.58 -18.97 15.90
N THR A 33 -1.55 -19.72 16.29
CA THR A 33 -0.54 -19.33 17.27
C THR A 33 0.72 -18.84 16.58
N CYS A 34 1.60 -18.19 17.34
CA CYS A 34 2.95 -17.90 16.89
C CYS A 34 3.93 -18.35 17.97
N ASP A 35 4.81 -19.27 17.60
CA ASP A 35 5.77 -19.90 18.50
C ASP A 35 7.02 -19.02 18.64
N SER A 36 7.37 -18.30 17.57
CA SER A 36 8.56 -17.44 17.44
C SER A 36 8.64 -16.30 18.46
N PHE A 37 7.48 -15.81 18.91
CA PHE A 37 7.35 -14.71 19.87
C PHE A 37 6.48 -15.11 21.06
N SER A 38 6.49 -16.40 21.42
CA SER A 38 5.70 -16.94 22.54
C SER A 38 6.25 -16.57 23.92
N SER A 39 7.53 -16.19 24.01
CA SER A 39 8.20 -15.84 25.27
C SER A 39 8.62 -14.36 25.34
N GLY A 40 8.32 -13.74 26.48
CA GLY A 40 8.61 -12.33 26.76
C GLY A 40 7.69 -11.35 26.02
N VAL A 41 7.61 -10.12 26.54
CA VAL A 41 6.86 -9.03 25.86
C VAL A 41 7.81 -8.36 24.86
N GLN A 42 7.71 -8.78 23.60
CA GLN A 42 8.44 -8.16 22.49
C GLN A 42 7.50 -7.26 21.69
N LYS A 43 8.00 -6.10 21.28
CA LYS A 43 7.25 -5.10 20.50
C LYS A 43 7.75 -5.08 19.07
N PHE A 44 6.80 -4.98 18.14
CA PHE A 44 7.06 -4.74 16.73
C PHE A 44 6.28 -3.50 16.33
N GLY A 45 6.97 -2.36 16.24
CA GLY A 45 6.33 -1.06 16.31
C GLY A 45 5.52 -0.90 17.60
N ASN A 46 4.26 -0.44 17.48
CA ASN A 46 3.38 -0.25 18.64
C ASN A 46 2.68 -1.55 19.10
N GLU A 47 2.64 -2.57 18.26
CA GLU A 47 1.92 -3.82 18.50
C GLU A 47 2.81 -4.88 19.18
N ASN A 48 2.20 -5.91 19.76
CA ASN A 48 2.93 -7.09 20.27
C ASN A 48 3.46 -7.88 19.06
N ALA A 49 4.73 -8.28 19.10
CA ALA A 49 5.34 -9.09 18.05
C ALA A 49 4.59 -10.41 17.80
N ASN A 50 4.03 -11.02 18.86
CA ASN A 50 3.20 -12.22 18.73
C ASN A 50 1.92 -11.96 17.92
N ASP A 51 1.23 -10.85 18.19
CA ASP A 51 0.03 -10.49 17.44
C ASP A 51 0.36 -10.16 15.98
N ILE A 52 1.46 -9.44 15.71
CA ILE A 52 1.93 -9.20 14.33
C ILE A 52 2.26 -10.51 13.62
N CYS A 53 2.89 -11.46 14.29
CA CYS A 53 3.18 -12.79 13.73
C CYS A 53 1.91 -13.57 13.39
N VAL A 54 0.92 -13.59 14.28
CA VAL A 54 -0.38 -14.23 14.00
C VAL A 54 -1.06 -13.56 12.80
N LYS A 55 -1.07 -12.22 12.75
CA LYS A 55 -1.60 -11.46 11.60
C LYS A 55 -0.86 -11.78 10.31
N PHE A 56 0.47 -11.86 10.35
CA PHE A 56 1.31 -12.21 9.20
C PHE A 56 0.96 -13.60 8.67
N LYS A 57 0.89 -14.61 9.56
CA LYS A 57 0.49 -15.99 9.21
C LYS A 57 -0.90 -16.04 8.59
N ILE A 58 -1.87 -15.31 9.15
CA ILE A 58 -3.22 -15.23 8.58
C ILE A 58 -3.18 -14.58 7.19
N LEU A 59 -2.48 -13.46 7.03
CA LEU A 59 -2.38 -12.74 5.75
C LEU A 59 -1.69 -13.60 4.68
N TYR A 60 -0.56 -14.22 5.00
CA TYR A 60 0.17 -15.15 4.13
C TYR A 60 -0.75 -16.26 3.63
N ASN A 61 -1.43 -16.96 4.54
CA ASN A 61 -2.35 -18.03 4.20
C ASN A 61 -3.56 -17.53 3.39
N PHE A 62 -4.06 -16.32 3.66
CA PHE A 62 -5.15 -15.73 2.90
C PHE A 62 -4.75 -15.44 1.45
N ILE A 63 -3.54 -14.91 1.23
CA ILE A 63 -3.01 -14.66 -0.12
C ILE A 63 -2.89 -15.98 -0.88
N ILE A 64 -2.29 -17.02 -0.28
CA ILE A 64 -2.19 -18.36 -0.88
C ILE A 64 -3.58 -18.88 -1.26
N LEU A 65 -4.53 -18.90 -0.30
CA LEU A 65 -5.87 -19.43 -0.52
C LEU A 65 -6.62 -18.72 -1.64
N LYS A 66 -6.45 -17.39 -1.78
CA LYS A 66 -7.12 -16.61 -2.83
C LYS A 66 -6.46 -16.73 -4.19
N LYS A 67 -5.15 -17.04 -4.25
CA LYS A 67 -4.42 -17.30 -5.50
C LYS A 67 -4.51 -18.75 -5.99
N ASN A 68 -4.81 -19.69 -5.09
CA ASN A 68 -4.96 -21.14 -5.33
C ASN A 68 -6.15 -21.54 -6.24
N THR A 69 -6.69 -20.63 -7.06
CA THR A 69 -7.45 -20.99 -8.26
C THR A 69 -6.55 -21.34 -9.46
N SER A 70 -5.22 -21.22 -9.31
CA SER A 70 -4.20 -21.64 -10.28
C SER A 70 -3.11 -22.49 -9.62
N GLU A 71 -2.38 -23.29 -10.41
CA GLU A 71 -1.59 -24.48 -10.05
C GLU A 71 -0.38 -24.28 -9.10
N SER A 72 -0.13 -23.06 -8.59
CA SER A 72 1.00 -22.75 -7.69
C SER A 72 0.52 -22.57 -6.25
N LYS A 73 1.04 -23.41 -5.33
CA LYS A 73 0.74 -23.35 -3.88
C LYS A 73 1.62 -22.37 -3.08
N SER A 74 2.52 -21.62 -3.73
CA SER A 74 3.45 -20.71 -3.06
C SER A 74 3.20 -19.26 -3.45
N LEU A 75 3.64 -18.36 -2.57
CA LEU A 75 3.72 -16.93 -2.87
C LEU A 75 4.79 -16.66 -3.93
N ASN A 76 4.58 -15.60 -4.72
CA ASN A 76 5.55 -15.10 -5.68
C ASN A 76 6.22 -13.81 -5.18
N ASP A 77 7.21 -13.31 -5.91
CA ASP A 77 7.97 -12.11 -5.52
C ASP A 77 7.09 -10.85 -5.34
N ILE A 78 5.94 -10.77 -6.02
CA ILE A 78 5.01 -9.64 -5.89
C ILE A 78 4.28 -9.72 -4.55
N ASP A 79 3.82 -10.91 -4.16
CA ASP A 79 3.20 -11.15 -2.86
C ASP A 79 4.19 -10.83 -1.72
N PHE A 80 5.42 -11.31 -1.84
CA PHE A 80 6.47 -11.02 -0.86
C PHE A 80 6.81 -9.53 -0.79
N SER A 81 6.82 -8.82 -1.92
CA SER A 81 7.01 -7.37 -1.92
C SER A 81 5.91 -6.64 -1.14
N TYR A 82 4.65 -7.07 -1.28
CA TYR A 82 3.55 -6.52 -0.47
C TYR A 82 3.69 -6.88 1.02
N LEU A 83 3.96 -8.15 1.34
CA LEU A 83 4.13 -8.59 2.72
C LEU A 83 5.28 -7.85 3.43
N ASN A 84 6.38 -7.63 2.72
CA ASN A 84 7.50 -6.86 3.24
C ASN A 84 7.13 -5.39 3.48
N TYR A 85 6.43 -4.76 2.53
CA TYR A 85 5.90 -3.41 2.71
C TYR A 85 4.97 -3.35 3.93
N TRP A 86 4.01 -4.27 4.04
CA TRP A 86 3.08 -4.36 5.15
C TRP A 86 3.81 -4.47 6.50
N LEU A 87 4.80 -5.36 6.64
CA LEU A 87 5.62 -5.46 7.86
C LEU A 87 6.34 -4.15 8.18
N ASN A 88 6.96 -3.50 7.20
CA ASN A 88 7.63 -2.21 7.38
C ASN A 88 6.66 -1.12 7.86
N THR A 89 5.40 -1.12 7.42
CA THR A 89 4.39 -0.17 7.94
C THR A 89 4.11 -0.37 9.42
N LYS A 90 4.13 -1.62 9.92
CA LYS A 90 3.90 -1.91 11.34
C LYS A 90 5.13 -1.57 12.17
N SER A 91 6.33 -1.93 11.71
CA SER A 91 7.60 -1.65 12.41
C SER A 91 7.85 -0.15 12.60
N ARG A 92 7.60 0.66 11.56
CA ARG A 92 8.00 2.08 11.52
C ARG A 92 6.95 3.06 12.05
N ASN A 93 5.72 2.62 12.27
CA ASN A 93 4.67 3.46 12.85
C ASN A 93 4.77 3.46 14.38
N THR A 94 5.91 3.87 14.95
CA THR A 94 6.16 3.81 16.39
C THR A 94 7.04 4.95 16.91
N THR A 95 6.89 5.28 18.19
CA THR A 95 7.81 6.14 18.96
C THR A 95 8.83 5.32 19.77
N ILE A 96 8.79 3.99 19.66
CA ILE A 96 9.61 3.06 20.46
C ILE A 96 10.97 2.87 19.80
N ILE A 97 12.04 3.22 20.51
CA ILE A 97 13.43 3.20 20.03
C ILE A 97 14.01 1.77 19.93
N ASN A 98 13.49 0.82 20.72
CA ASN A 98 14.02 -0.55 20.85
C ASN A 98 13.03 -1.64 20.39
N GLY A 99 12.21 -1.34 19.38
CA GLY A 99 11.35 -2.35 18.75
C GLY A 99 12.15 -3.31 17.87
N LEU A 100 11.58 -4.49 17.59
CA LEU A 100 12.15 -5.42 16.61
C LEU A 100 12.16 -4.80 15.20
N SER A 101 13.27 -4.98 14.48
CA SER A 101 13.37 -4.70 13.05
C SER A 101 12.62 -5.74 12.22
N VAL A 102 12.38 -5.47 10.92
CA VAL A 102 11.79 -6.47 10.02
C VAL A 102 12.73 -7.66 9.87
N TYR A 103 14.04 -7.42 9.86
CA TYR A 103 15.06 -8.48 9.87
C TYR A 103 14.95 -9.35 11.13
N ASP A 104 14.91 -8.77 12.34
CA ASP A 104 14.80 -9.56 13.59
C ASP A 104 13.51 -10.39 13.62
N PHE A 105 12.42 -9.83 13.05
CA PHE A 105 11.16 -10.52 12.95
C PHE A 105 11.24 -11.72 12.01
N GLN A 106 11.81 -11.51 10.82
CA GLN A 106 12.01 -12.53 9.79
C GLN A 106 12.91 -13.67 10.29
N GLU A 107 14.04 -13.35 10.94
CA GLU A 107 14.99 -14.34 11.45
C GLU A 107 14.29 -15.30 12.44
N LYS A 108 13.61 -14.75 13.45
CA LYS A 108 12.94 -15.56 14.47
C LYS A 108 11.80 -16.39 13.89
N MET A 109 11.02 -15.80 13.00
CA MET A 109 9.85 -16.45 12.40
C MET A 109 10.25 -17.57 11.44
N GLY A 110 11.23 -17.33 10.56
CA GLY A 110 11.68 -18.31 9.56
C GLY A 110 12.30 -19.57 10.18
N HIS A 111 12.82 -19.49 11.41
CA HIS A 111 13.42 -20.63 12.10
C HIS A 111 12.44 -21.43 12.97
N ALA A 112 11.38 -20.80 13.48
CA ALA A 112 10.51 -21.41 14.49
C ALA A 112 9.12 -21.80 13.97
N GLU A 113 8.61 -21.18 12.90
CA GLU A 113 7.30 -21.54 12.35
C GLU A 113 7.42 -22.62 11.26
N ASN A 114 6.93 -23.82 11.55
CA ASN A 114 6.98 -24.97 10.64
C ASN A 114 6.34 -24.71 9.26
N GLU A 115 5.34 -23.82 9.19
CA GLU A 115 4.65 -23.51 7.94
C GLU A 115 5.55 -22.77 6.93
N PHE A 116 6.63 -22.15 7.40
CA PHE A 116 7.56 -21.36 6.60
C PHE A 116 8.89 -22.07 6.32
N ILE A 117 9.03 -23.35 6.67
CA ILE A 117 10.30 -24.09 6.53
C ILE A 117 10.82 -24.18 5.09
N ASN A 118 9.91 -24.05 4.10
CA ASN A 118 10.24 -24.08 2.68
C ASN A 118 10.22 -22.67 2.04
N ASP A 119 9.91 -21.64 2.81
CA ASP A 119 9.92 -20.26 2.31
C ASP A 119 11.29 -19.64 2.50
N ASP A 120 11.81 -19.00 1.46
CA ASP A 120 13.01 -18.19 1.56
C ASP A 120 12.63 -16.76 1.96
N PHE A 121 12.59 -16.48 3.26
CA PHE A 121 12.30 -15.14 3.75
C PHE A 121 13.49 -14.20 3.76
N TYR A 122 14.72 -14.72 3.71
CA TYR A 122 15.93 -13.93 3.92
C TYR A 122 16.08 -12.81 2.88
N ASP A 123 15.81 -13.13 1.61
CA ASP A 123 15.87 -12.15 0.52
C ASP A 123 14.54 -11.39 0.30
N ASN A 124 13.47 -11.79 0.99
CA ASN A 124 12.10 -11.34 0.72
C ASN A 124 11.53 -10.39 1.78
N LEU A 125 11.88 -10.55 3.05
CA LEU A 125 11.41 -9.70 4.15
C LEU A 125 12.61 -9.00 4.80
N TYR A 126 12.65 -7.68 4.69
CA TYR A 126 13.81 -6.88 5.08
C TYR A 126 13.40 -5.44 5.41
N ASP A 127 14.23 -4.72 6.15
CA ASP A 127 14.03 -3.29 6.41
C ASP A 127 14.17 -2.48 5.12
N ILE A 128 13.08 -1.90 4.64
CA ILE A 128 13.05 -1.13 3.39
C ILE A 128 13.81 0.18 3.57
N GLU A 129 14.68 0.55 2.63
CA GLU A 129 15.39 1.83 2.68
C GLU A 129 14.41 3.00 2.85
N GLU A 130 14.74 3.97 3.71
CA GLU A 130 13.79 5.01 4.11
C GLU A 130 13.21 5.82 2.96
N ASN A 131 14.00 6.17 1.95
CA ASN A 131 13.51 6.90 0.77
C ASN A 131 12.56 6.05 -0.07
N VAL A 132 12.85 4.75 -0.22
CA VAL A 132 11.96 3.80 -0.91
C VAL A 132 10.65 3.65 -0.14
N PHE A 133 10.72 3.52 1.19
CA PHE A 133 9.54 3.40 2.05
C PHE A 133 8.67 4.67 2.01
N LYS A 134 9.28 5.87 2.05
CA LYS A 134 8.56 7.15 1.88
C LYS A 134 7.80 7.19 0.55
N ASN A 135 8.43 6.76 -0.54
CA ASN A 135 7.80 6.69 -1.85
C ASN A 135 6.63 5.68 -1.89
N MET A 136 6.77 4.52 -1.25
CA MET A 136 5.67 3.55 -1.12
C MET A 136 4.50 4.14 -0.33
N ASN A 137 4.76 4.84 0.78
CA ASN A 137 3.71 5.48 1.58
C ASN A 137 2.96 6.59 0.81
N LEU A 138 3.67 7.34 -0.03
CA LEU A 138 3.04 8.32 -0.91
C LEU A 138 2.09 7.66 -1.92
N LEU A 139 2.48 6.54 -2.54
CA LEU A 139 1.59 5.76 -3.41
C LEU A 139 0.40 5.18 -2.65
N ASN A 140 0.64 4.61 -1.46
CA ASN A 140 -0.42 4.11 -0.59
C ASN A 140 -1.45 5.21 -0.27
N TYR A 141 -0.99 6.41 0.09
CA TYR A 141 -1.88 7.55 0.32
C TYR A 141 -2.76 7.84 -0.89
N LEU A 142 -2.19 7.83 -2.11
CA LEU A 142 -2.96 8.07 -3.33
C LEU A 142 -4.06 6.99 -3.52
N TYR A 143 -3.72 5.72 -3.34
CA TYR A 143 -4.67 4.61 -3.43
C TYR A 143 -5.76 4.65 -2.34
N ASP A 144 -5.43 5.05 -1.11
CA ASP A 144 -6.43 5.14 -0.04
C ASP A 144 -7.37 6.34 -0.22
N ASN A 145 -6.90 7.45 -0.82
CA ASN A 145 -7.65 8.71 -0.85
C ASN A 145 -8.42 8.98 -2.14
N TYR A 146 -8.05 8.39 -3.30
CA TYR A 146 -8.82 8.62 -4.52
C TYR A 146 -10.28 8.14 -4.39
N GLY A 147 -10.52 7.07 -3.64
CA GLY A 147 -11.87 6.57 -3.33
C GLY A 147 -12.69 7.51 -2.44
N VAL A 148 -12.03 8.26 -1.55
CA VAL A 148 -12.68 9.29 -0.73
C VAL A 148 -13.19 10.44 -1.60
N ILE A 149 -12.38 10.89 -2.56
CA ILE A 149 -12.76 11.91 -3.54
C ILE A 149 -13.95 11.42 -4.37
N PHE A 150 -13.84 10.19 -4.89
CA PHE A 150 -14.91 9.57 -5.66
C PHE A 150 -16.22 9.56 -4.89
N LYS A 151 -16.19 9.14 -3.62
CA LYS A 151 -17.35 9.11 -2.73
C LYS A 151 -17.93 10.50 -2.50
N ASN A 152 -17.09 11.50 -2.16
CA ASN A 152 -17.56 12.86 -1.88
C ASN A 152 -18.28 13.50 -3.08
N ILE A 153 -17.80 13.24 -4.31
CA ILE A 153 -18.48 13.71 -5.53
C ILE A 153 -19.73 12.88 -5.81
N SER A 154 -19.69 11.56 -5.57
CA SER A 154 -20.80 10.63 -5.82
C SER A 154 -22.00 10.86 -4.91
N ASP A 155 -21.76 11.09 -3.62
CA ASP A 155 -22.80 11.31 -2.60
C ASP A 155 -23.55 12.63 -2.81
N ASN A 156 -23.04 13.52 -3.67
CA ASN A 156 -23.76 14.70 -4.06
C ASN A 156 -24.92 14.37 -5.02
N THR A 157 -26.14 14.56 -4.52
CA THR A 157 -27.40 14.31 -5.22
C THR A 157 -27.98 15.55 -5.91
N LYS A 158 -27.29 16.69 -5.84
CA LYS A 158 -27.71 17.91 -6.54
C LYS A 158 -27.72 17.67 -8.05
N LYS A 159 -28.75 18.19 -8.73
CA LYS A 159 -28.84 18.17 -10.20
C LYS A 159 -27.84 19.12 -10.85
N GLU A 160 -27.42 20.15 -10.13
CA GLU A 160 -26.45 21.14 -10.60
C GLU A 160 -25.02 20.66 -10.38
N LYS A 161 -24.13 21.09 -11.27
CA LYS A 161 -22.69 20.85 -11.11
C LYS A 161 -22.16 21.54 -9.86
N ILE A 162 -21.13 20.98 -9.25
CA ILE A 162 -20.49 21.51 -8.03
C ILE A 162 -19.00 21.78 -8.21
N SER A 163 -18.42 22.58 -7.32
CA SER A 163 -16.96 22.61 -7.17
C SER A 163 -16.51 21.34 -6.46
N CYS A 164 -15.67 20.59 -7.16
CA CYS A 164 -15.08 19.34 -6.69
C CYS A 164 -13.63 19.53 -6.23
N LEU A 165 -12.96 20.62 -6.62
CA LEU A 165 -11.58 20.89 -6.22
C LEU A 165 -11.41 20.89 -4.70
N GLN A 166 -12.40 21.42 -3.97
CA GLN A 166 -12.40 21.42 -2.50
C GLN A 166 -12.23 20.02 -1.89
N TYR A 167 -12.65 18.95 -2.59
CA TYR A 167 -12.50 17.57 -2.13
C TYR A 167 -11.18 16.92 -2.57
N ALA A 168 -10.51 17.49 -3.57
CA ALA A 168 -9.35 16.88 -4.24
C ALA A 168 -8.05 17.66 -4.05
N GLN A 169 -8.08 18.89 -3.53
CA GLN A 169 -6.91 19.77 -3.43
C GLN A 169 -5.74 19.09 -2.72
N GLU A 170 -5.96 18.56 -1.51
CA GLU A 170 -4.92 17.87 -0.74
C GLU A 170 -4.36 16.64 -1.47
N PHE A 171 -5.23 15.90 -2.16
CA PHE A 171 -4.83 14.74 -2.94
C PHE A 171 -3.97 15.12 -4.13
N ILE A 172 -4.34 16.17 -4.87
CA ILE A 172 -3.55 16.70 -5.99
C ILE A 172 -2.20 17.18 -5.49
N ASP A 173 -2.15 17.88 -4.35
CA ASP A 173 -0.90 18.36 -3.76
C ASP A 173 0.01 17.19 -3.33
N ASN A 174 -0.54 16.12 -2.79
CA ASN A 174 0.24 14.91 -2.51
C ASN A 174 0.68 14.17 -3.78
N TYR A 175 -0.15 14.15 -4.84
CA TYR A 175 0.28 13.64 -6.14
C TYR A 175 1.44 14.45 -6.73
N LYS A 176 1.43 15.78 -6.57
CA LYS A 176 2.55 16.65 -6.98
C LYS A 176 3.86 16.28 -6.29
N LYS A 177 3.81 15.89 -5.01
CA LYS A 177 4.98 15.36 -4.26
C LYS A 177 5.47 14.02 -4.81
N CYS A 178 4.58 13.19 -5.36
CA CYS A 178 4.97 11.94 -6.03
C CYS A 178 5.65 12.24 -7.37
N ILE A 179 5.02 13.05 -8.23
CA ILE A 179 5.47 13.23 -9.60
C ILE A 179 6.81 13.96 -9.69
N ILE A 180 7.13 14.86 -8.74
CA ILE A 180 8.45 15.54 -8.71
C ILE A 180 9.61 14.55 -8.48
N GLN A 181 9.36 13.40 -7.84
CA GLN A 181 10.34 12.32 -7.68
C GLN A 181 10.50 11.48 -8.96
N CYS A 182 9.74 11.80 -10.01
CA CYS A 182 9.73 11.13 -11.30
C CYS A 182 10.14 12.03 -12.46
N PRO A 183 11.38 12.58 -12.46
CA PRO A 183 11.91 13.29 -13.62
C PRO A 183 12.13 12.36 -14.82
N LEU A 184 12.29 11.05 -14.57
CA LEU A 184 12.48 10.01 -15.57
C LEU A 184 11.48 8.87 -15.31
N ASP A 185 10.70 8.49 -16.33
CA ASP A 185 9.62 7.49 -16.27
C ASP A 185 10.06 6.05 -15.95
N ASP A 186 11.36 5.76 -15.85
CA ASP A 186 11.88 4.40 -15.91
C ASP A 186 12.08 3.73 -14.53
N THR A 187 12.02 4.48 -13.43
CA THR A 187 12.15 3.87 -12.10
C THR A 187 10.90 3.05 -11.76
N ASN A 188 11.05 2.01 -10.93
CA ASN A 188 9.92 1.18 -10.49
C ASN A 188 8.82 2.01 -9.79
N PHE A 189 9.20 3.03 -9.03
CA PHE A 189 8.27 3.97 -8.42
C PHE A 189 7.48 4.75 -9.49
N CYS A 190 8.16 5.28 -10.50
CA CYS A 190 7.50 6.07 -11.56
C CYS A 190 6.60 5.21 -12.45
N LYS A 191 6.98 3.96 -12.71
CA LYS A 191 6.12 2.98 -13.37
C LYS A 191 4.84 2.73 -12.57
N ALA A 192 4.94 2.56 -11.25
CA ALA A 192 3.77 2.39 -10.38
C ALA A 192 2.90 3.66 -10.32
N LEU A 193 3.51 4.86 -10.22
CA LEU A 193 2.78 6.13 -10.24
C LEU A 193 2.04 6.35 -11.57
N LYS A 194 2.65 5.97 -12.68
CA LYS A 194 2.04 6.01 -14.02
C LYS A 194 0.86 5.05 -14.13
N HIS A 195 0.99 3.85 -13.57
CA HIS A 195 -0.11 2.89 -13.48
C HIS A 195 -1.27 3.48 -12.66
N PHE A 196 -0.99 4.01 -11.47
CA PHE A 196 -2.00 4.70 -10.65
C PHE A 196 -2.69 5.84 -11.41
N LYS A 197 -1.93 6.72 -12.08
CA LYS A 197 -2.51 7.83 -12.86
C LYS A 197 -3.45 7.32 -13.95
N LYS A 198 -3.08 6.23 -14.63
CA LYS A 198 -3.94 5.60 -15.64
C LYS A 198 -5.26 5.13 -15.02
N GLU A 199 -5.21 4.41 -13.90
CA GLU A 199 -6.43 3.96 -13.20
C GLU A 199 -7.28 5.14 -12.73
N TYR A 200 -6.65 6.20 -12.21
CA TYR A 200 -7.34 7.43 -11.83
C TYR A 200 -8.04 8.07 -13.03
N ASP A 201 -7.33 8.23 -14.15
CA ASP A 201 -7.89 8.85 -15.35
C ASP A 201 -9.04 8.00 -15.93
N GLU A 202 -8.96 6.67 -15.87
CA GLU A 202 -10.04 5.74 -16.27
C GLU A 202 -11.30 5.85 -15.38
N ILE A 203 -11.16 6.19 -14.10
CA ILE A 203 -12.29 6.32 -13.19
C ILE A 203 -12.90 7.73 -13.25
N PHE A 204 -12.06 8.75 -13.41
CA PHE A 204 -12.46 10.15 -13.26
C PHE A 204 -12.70 10.87 -14.59
N PHE A 205 -12.19 10.41 -15.73
CA PHE A 205 -12.25 11.19 -16.98
C PHE A 205 -12.74 10.43 -18.22
N THR A 206 -13.37 9.27 -18.04
CA THR A 206 -14.11 8.60 -19.13
C THR A 206 -15.48 9.24 -19.36
N GLU A 207 -16.11 8.88 -20.48
CA GLU A 207 -17.50 9.27 -20.76
C GLU A 207 -18.43 8.75 -19.65
N GLY A 208 -19.31 9.61 -19.14
CA GLY A 208 -20.19 9.32 -18.00
C GLY A 208 -19.46 9.24 -16.66
N SER A 209 -18.21 9.70 -16.58
CA SER A 209 -17.44 9.67 -15.34
C SER A 209 -17.98 10.63 -14.28
N ILE A 210 -17.55 10.41 -13.04
CA ILE A 210 -18.05 11.16 -11.89
C ILE A 210 -17.71 12.67 -11.97
N THR A 211 -16.67 13.05 -12.71
CA THR A 211 -16.24 14.45 -12.82
C THR A 211 -17.12 15.28 -13.74
N GLU A 212 -18.01 14.68 -14.54
CA GLU A 212 -18.98 15.44 -15.33
C GLU A 212 -19.91 16.29 -14.44
N LYS A 213 -20.09 15.86 -13.18
CA LYS A 213 -20.79 16.60 -12.11
C LYS A 213 -20.00 17.81 -11.59
N CYS A 214 -18.76 18.02 -12.01
CA CYS A 214 -17.88 19.06 -11.51
C CYS A 214 -17.83 20.27 -12.46
N ILE A 215 -17.88 21.48 -11.91
CA ILE A 215 -17.67 22.74 -12.66
C ILE A 215 -16.18 22.90 -13.00
N ASP A 216 -15.33 22.44 -12.10
CA ASP A 216 -13.87 22.55 -12.08
C ASP A 216 -13.19 21.23 -12.47
N GLN A 217 -13.83 20.42 -13.34
CA GLN A 217 -13.34 19.10 -13.74
C GLN A 217 -11.88 19.12 -14.23
N GLU A 218 -11.47 20.16 -14.96
CA GLU A 218 -10.11 20.29 -15.50
C GLU A 218 -9.05 20.44 -14.40
N LEU A 219 -9.43 21.00 -13.24
CA LEU A 219 -8.53 21.17 -12.09
C LEU A 219 -8.32 19.87 -11.33
N LEU A 220 -9.12 18.84 -11.59
CA LEU A 220 -8.95 17.50 -11.02
C LEU A 220 -7.92 16.67 -11.78
N LYS A 221 -7.48 17.10 -12.97
CA LYS A 221 -6.52 16.35 -13.79
C LYS A 221 -5.17 16.30 -13.08
N LEU A 222 -4.66 15.09 -12.86
CA LEU A 222 -3.36 14.90 -12.24
C LEU A 222 -2.24 15.45 -13.14
N PRO A 223 -1.39 16.37 -12.65
CA PRO A 223 -0.40 17.08 -13.45
C PRO A 223 0.73 16.16 -13.90
N THR A 224 1.43 16.53 -14.97
CA THR A 224 2.67 15.87 -15.38
C THR A 224 3.87 16.45 -14.63
N TYR A 225 5.03 15.75 -14.70
CA TYR A 225 6.29 16.31 -14.18
C TYR A 225 6.59 17.69 -14.76
N LYS A 226 6.33 17.88 -16.07
CA LYS A 226 6.57 19.16 -16.76
C LYS A 226 5.73 20.29 -16.15
N ASP A 227 4.46 20.02 -15.85
CA ASP A 227 3.55 21.01 -15.26
C ASP A 227 4.08 21.49 -13.90
N VAL A 228 4.42 20.54 -13.01
CA VAL A 228 4.93 20.83 -11.67
C VAL A 228 6.30 21.52 -11.71
N SER A 229 7.18 21.09 -12.62
CA SER A 229 8.52 21.69 -12.77
C SER A 229 8.47 23.14 -13.28
N THR A 230 7.42 23.50 -14.03
CA THR A 230 7.22 24.86 -14.54
C THR A 230 6.65 25.76 -13.44
N GLU A 231 5.71 25.26 -12.63
CA GLU A 231 5.20 25.96 -11.44
C GLU A 231 6.34 26.33 -10.47
N HIS A 232 7.27 25.39 -10.19
CA HIS A 232 8.42 25.62 -9.32
C HIS A 232 9.37 26.69 -9.85
N LYS A 233 9.52 26.83 -11.17
CA LYS A 233 10.37 27.86 -11.77
C LYS A 233 9.77 29.27 -11.71
N ILE A 234 8.45 29.37 -11.54
CA ILE A 234 7.75 30.66 -11.41
C ILE A 234 7.72 31.13 -9.94
N THR A 235 7.85 30.22 -8.99
CA THR A 235 7.81 30.49 -7.54
C THR A 235 9.18 30.69 -6.88
N VAL A 236 10.28 30.62 -7.66
CA VAL A 236 11.66 30.95 -7.25
C VAL A 236 12.07 32.27 -7.89
#